data_AF-A0A9E8TNF0-F1
#
_entry.id   AF-A0A9E8TNF0-F1
#
_cell.length_a   1.000
_cell.length_b   1.000
_cell.length_c   1.000
_cell.angle_alpha   90.00
_cell.angle_beta   90.00
_cell.angle_gamma   90.00
#
_symmetry.space_group_name_H-M   'P 1'
#
loop_
_entity.id
_entity.type
_entity.pdbx_description
1 polymer ?
#
loop_
_entity_poly.entity_id
_entity_poly.type
_entity_poly.pdbx_seq_one_letter_code
_entity_poly.pdbx_strand_id
1 'polypeptide(L)'
;MLRAAPTEIGADAMLTTRASGAGRVSYVATVPNPELSRSIARWLVPATAAGTWAATETVTVTTGSRAGAPGLAFVSNWSAHEGTVTTPSAVRDLETREVVAAGTTLTLAPRAAHVYELVDADAS
;
A
#
# COMPACT_ATOMS: atom_id res chain seq x y z
N MET A 1 -7.50 -17.24 -14.74
CA MET A 1 -8.49 -18.07 -14.02
C MET A 1 -7.73 -19.02 -13.13
N LEU A 2 -8.10 -19.14 -11.86
CA LEU A 2 -7.54 -20.12 -10.92
C LEU A 2 -8.56 -21.25 -10.72
N ARG A 3 -8.08 -22.50 -10.71
CA ARG A 3 -8.90 -23.69 -10.45
C ARG A 3 -8.27 -24.51 -9.32
N ALA A 4 -9.09 -25.31 -8.64
CA ALA A 4 -8.69 -26.31 -7.65
C ALA A 4 -9.28 -27.68 -8.01
N ALA A 5 -9.05 -28.68 -7.16
CA ALA A 5 -9.74 -29.96 -7.30
C ALA A 5 -11.27 -29.74 -7.31
N PRO A 6 -12.02 -30.43 -8.17
CA PRO A 6 -13.47 -30.29 -8.23
C PRO A 6 -14.13 -30.61 -6.89
N THR A 7 -15.13 -29.81 -6.51
CA THR A 7 -16.01 -30.11 -5.39
C THR A 7 -16.98 -31.25 -5.71
N GLU A 8 -17.76 -31.69 -4.74
CA GLU A 8 -18.78 -32.74 -4.90
C GLU A 8 -19.83 -32.43 -5.98
N ILE A 9 -20.05 -31.15 -6.28
CA ILE A 9 -20.96 -30.67 -7.34
C ILE A 9 -20.25 -30.43 -8.68
N GLY A 10 -18.98 -30.84 -8.80
CA GLY A 10 -18.17 -30.70 -10.02
C GLY A 10 -17.63 -29.29 -10.28
N ALA A 11 -17.77 -28.36 -9.34
CA ALA A 11 -17.24 -27.00 -9.48
C ALA A 11 -15.75 -26.95 -9.11
N ASP A 12 -14.92 -26.33 -9.95
CA ASP A 12 -13.46 -26.30 -9.80
C ASP A 12 -12.87 -24.89 -9.90
N ALA A 13 -13.65 -23.89 -10.32
CA ALA A 13 -13.23 -22.51 -10.51
C ALA A 13 -13.16 -21.74 -9.19
N MET A 14 -11.95 -21.28 -8.81
CA MET A 14 -11.72 -20.58 -7.55
C MET A 14 -11.55 -19.07 -7.70
N LEU A 15 -10.99 -18.61 -8.83
CA LEU A 15 -10.90 -17.19 -9.18
C LEU A 15 -11.24 -17.02 -10.66
N THR A 16 -12.32 -16.29 -10.94
CA THR A 16 -12.71 -15.90 -12.29
C THR A 16 -12.71 -14.40 -12.42
N THR A 17 -12.41 -13.91 -13.63
CA THR A 17 -12.53 -12.51 -13.99
C THR A 17 -13.27 -12.45 -15.32
N ARG A 18 -14.27 -11.57 -15.39
CA ARG A 18 -15.05 -11.32 -16.61
C ARG A 18 -15.03 -9.83 -16.93
N ALA A 19 -14.83 -9.49 -18.20
CA ALA A 19 -15.04 -8.11 -18.66
C ALA A 19 -16.51 -7.68 -18.44
N SER A 20 -16.71 -6.41 -18.06
CA SER A 20 -18.04 -5.84 -17.85
C SER A 20 -17.99 -4.33 -18.09
N GLY A 21 -18.68 -3.84 -19.12
CA GLY A 21 -18.58 -2.45 -19.56
C GLY A 21 -17.13 -2.06 -19.87
N ALA A 22 -16.70 -0.90 -19.35
CA ALA A 22 -15.32 -0.42 -19.46
C ALA A 22 -14.34 -1.07 -18.46
N GLY A 23 -14.78 -2.05 -17.67
CA GLY A 23 -14.00 -2.65 -16.59
C GLY A 23 -14.10 -4.17 -16.54
N ARG A 24 -13.91 -4.71 -15.33
CA ARG A 24 -13.93 -6.15 -15.05
C ARG A 24 -14.53 -6.44 -13.68
N VAL A 25 -15.15 -7.61 -13.54
CA VAL A 25 -15.61 -8.16 -12.27
C VAL A 25 -14.80 -9.41 -11.98
N SER A 26 -14.30 -9.54 -10.75
CA SER A 26 -13.58 -10.75 -10.29
C SER A 26 -14.35 -11.41 -9.15
N TYR A 27 -14.52 -12.73 -9.24
CA TYR A 27 -15.19 -13.54 -8.21
C TYR A 27 -14.18 -14.50 -7.59
N VAL A 28 -14.07 -14.46 -6.25
CA VAL A 28 -13.24 -15.36 -5.45
C VAL A 28 -14.17 -16.34 -4.74
N ALA A 29 -14.17 -17.60 -5.14
CA ALA A 29 -15.07 -18.64 -4.63
C ALA A 29 -14.57 -19.29 -3.33
N THR A 30 -13.61 -18.67 -2.64
CA THR A 30 -12.98 -19.19 -1.44
C THR A 30 -12.50 -18.04 -0.55
N VAL A 31 -12.14 -18.34 0.69
CA VAL A 31 -11.42 -17.41 1.57
C VAL A 31 -9.93 -17.53 1.24
N PRO A 32 -9.30 -16.49 0.63
CA PRO A 32 -7.90 -16.56 0.27
C PRO A 32 -7.01 -16.55 1.52
N ASN A 33 -5.93 -17.33 1.48
CA ASN A 33 -4.87 -17.18 2.46
C ASN A 33 -4.12 -15.84 2.25
N PRO A 34 -3.23 -15.41 3.17
CA PRO A 34 -2.53 -14.14 3.05
C PRO A 34 -1.68 -13.99 1.78
N GLU A 35 -1.09 -15.08 1.27
CA GLU A 35 -0.28 -15.05 0.05
C GLU A 35 -1.14 -14.79 -1.20
N LEU A 36 -2.22 -15.56 -1.35
CA LEU A 36 -3.18 -15.40 -2.43
C LEU A 36 -3.84 -14.02 -2.38
N SER A 37 -4.20 -13.55 -1.18
CA SER A 37 -4.77 -12.21 -0.97
C SER A 37 -3.85 -11.11 -1.52
N ARG A 38 -2.56 -11.17 -1.17
CA ARG A 38 -1.57 -10.20 -1.69
C ARG A 38 -1.37 -10.33 -3.19
N SER A 39 -1.39 -11.54 -3.74
CA SER A 39 -1.28 -11.78 -5.18
C SER A 39 -2.44 -11.15 -5.95
N ILE A 40 -3.68 -11.36 -5.47
CA ILE A 40 -4.89 -10.74 -6.04
C ILE A 40 -4.81 -9.22 -5.96
N ALA A 41 -4.44 -8.67 -4.80
CA ALA A 41 -4.33 -7.22 -4.60
C ALA A 41 -3.31 -6.57 -5.57
N ARG A 42 -2.12 -7.16 -5.72
CA ARG A 42 -1.08 -6.68 -6.66
C ARG A 42 -1.55 -6.74 -8.12
N TRP A 43 -2.28 -7.79 -8.50
CA TRP A 43 -2.82 -7.88 -9.86
C TRP A 43 -3.94 -6.86 -10.12
N LEU A 44 -4.79 -6.60 -9.12
CA LEU A 44 -5.86 -5.63 -9.22
C LEU A 44 -5.34 -4.18 -9.31
N VAL A 45 -4.35 -3.84 -8.48
CA VAL A 45 -3.79 -2.50 -8.37
C VAL A 45 -2.25 -2.61 -8.36
N PRO A 46 -1.61 -2.66 -9.55
CA PRO A 46 -0.17 -2.92 -9.67
C PRO A 46 0.71 -1.76 -9.17
N ALA A 47 0.19 -0.53 -9.19
CA ALA A 47 0.84 0.66 -8.66
C ALA A 47 -0.07 1.32 -7.63
N THR A 48 0.43 1.49 -6.41
CA THR A 48 -0.28 2.16 -5.32
C THR A 48 0.56 3.34 -4.84
N ALA A 49 -0.10 4.41 -4.36
CA ALA A 49 0.60 5.55 -3.78
C ALA A 49 1.43 5.17 -2.54
N ALA A 50 0.97 4.20 -1.74
CA ALA A 50 1.79 3.64 -0.66
C ALA A 50 2.99 2.85 -1.17
N GLY A 51 2.86 2.16 -2.32
CA GLY A 51 3.92 1.34 -2.91
C GLY A 51 5.11 2.12 -3.47
N THR A 52 4.99 3.45 -3.62
CA THR A 52 6.14 4.30 -3.97
C THR A 52 7.07 4.55 -2.78
N TRP A 53 6.62 4.29 -1.55
CA TRP A 53 7.44 4.36 -0.36
C TRP A 53 8.17 3.03 -0.17
N ALA A 54 9.50 3.06 -0.16
CA ALA A 54 10.28 1.85 0.07
C ALA A 54 10.43 1.61 1.58
N ALA A 55 9.53 0.81 2.14
CA ALA A 55 9.45 0.50 3.57
C ALA A 55 9.95 -0.92 3.87
N THR A 56 10.54 -1.12 5.06
CA THR A 56 10.78 -2.47 5.60
C THR A 56 9.47 -3.18 5.90
N GLU A 57 9.46 -4.52 5.94
CA GLU A 57 8.22 -5.31 6.09
C GLU A 57 7.37 -4.98 7.32
N THR A 58 8.00 -4.46 8.37
CA THR A 58 7.39 -4.09 9.65
C THR A 58 6.77 -2.70 9.64
N VAL A 59 7.06 -1.90 8.61
CA VAL A 59 6.60 -0.52 8.47
C VAL A 59 5.44 -0.50 7.48
N THR A 60 4.29 -0.02 7.95
CA THR A 60 3.10 0.19 7.12
C THR A 60 3.03 1.65 6.72
N VAL A 61 2.81 1.89 5.42
CA VAL A 61 2.51 3.21 4.88
C VAL A 61 1.06 3.23 4.38
N THR A 62 0.28 4.20 4.86
CA THR A 62 -1.06 4.50 4.33
C THR A 62 -1.06 5.93 3.82
N THR A 63 -1.60 6.15 2.62
CA THR A 63 -1.67 7.49 2.02
C THR A 63 -3.11 8.01 2.01
N GLY A 64 -3.29 9.31 2.25
CA GLY A 64 -4.56 10.00 2.13
C GLY A 64 -4.42 11.22 1.21
N SER A 65 -5.50 11.55 0.50
CA SER A 65 -5.57 12.75 -0.35
C SER A 65 -6.87 13.50 -0.10
N ARG A 66 -6.81 14.83 -0.10
CA ARG A 66 -7.99 15.71 0.00
C ARG A 66 -7.90 16.79 -1.07
N ALA A 67 -9.03 17.09 -1.73
CA ALA A 67 -9.07 18.15 -2.74
C ALA A 67 -8.61 19.50 -2.15
N GLY A 68 -7.66 20.15 -2.84
CA GLY A 68 -7.10 21.44 -2.44
C GLY A 68 -6.14 21.39 -1.24
N ALA A 69 -5.73 20.20 -0.80
CA ALA A 69 -4.74 20.03 0.25
C ALA A 69 -3.60 19.10 -0.22
N PRO A 70 -2.39 19.25 0.34
CA PRO A 70 -1.31 18.33 0.05
C PRO A 70 -1.66 16.89 0.45
N GLY A 71 -1.02 15.92 -0.21
CA GLY A 71 -1.15 14.51 0.15
C GLY A 71 -0.61 14.25 1.56
N LEU A 72 -1.16 13.25 2.24
CA LEU A 72 -0.70 12.79 3.55
C LEU A 72 -0.20 11.35 3.47
N ALA A 73 0.82 11.04 4.27
CA ALA A 73 1.31 9.69 4.49
C ALA A 73 1.40 9.41 6.00
N PHE A 74 0.75 8.34 6.43
CA PHE A 74 0.81 7.80 7.77
C PHE A 74 1.77 6.62 7.76
N VAL A 75 2.88 6.73 8.48
CA VAL A 75 3.94 5.72 8.52
C VAL A 75 4.02 5.17 9.93
N SER A 76 3.90 3.85 10.09
CA SER A 76 3.87 3.21 11.41
C SER A 76 4.73 1.96 11.44
N ASN A 77 5.64 1.87 12.41
CA ASN A 77 6.45 0.70 12.68
C ASN A 77 5.72 -0.23 13.66
N TRP A 78 5.32 -1.41 13.20
CA TRP A 78 4.58 -2.40 14.00
C TRP A 78 5.48 -3.40 14.72
N SER A 79 6.79 -3.16 14.76
CA SER A 79 7.75 -4.03 15.43
C SER A 79 8.29 -3.44 16.73
N ALA A 80 8.97 -4.30 17.50
CA ALA A 80 9.75 -3.90 18.66
C ALA A 80 11.19 -3.47 18.31
N HIS A 81 11.52 -3.40 17.03
CA HIS A 81 12.86 -3.05 16.52
C HIS A 81 12.75 -1.78 15.67
N GLU A 82 13.88 -1.19 15.32
CA GLU A 82 13.87 -0.10 14.35
C GLU A 82 13.40 -0.61 12.98
N GLY A 83 12.65 0.24 12.28
CA GLY A 83 12.24 0.04 10.90
C GLY A 83 12.68 1.22 10.05
N THR A 84 12.71 1.05 8.73
CA THR A 84 13.08 2.16 7.84
C THR A 84 12.06 2.35 6.73
N VAL A 85 11.95 3.59 6.26
CA VAL A 85 11.18 3.94 5.08
C VAL A 85 11.91 4.98 4.25
N THR A 86 11.91 4.84 2.93
CA THR A 86 12.46 5.84 2.02
C THR A 86 11.34 6.64 1.39
N THR A 87 11.44 7.97 1.45
CA THR A 87 10.42 8.90 0.96
C THR A 87 10.45 8.99 -0.58
N PRO A 88 9.31 8.94 -1.29
CA PRO A 88 9.27 9.05 -2.75
C PRO A 88 9.44 10.50 -3.25
N SER A 89 9.12 11.48 -2.41
CA SER A 89 9.16 12.91 -2.69
C SER A 89 9.66 13.66 -1.47
N ALA A 90 9.83 14.98 -1.59
CA ALA A 90 10.00 15.81 -0.42
C ALA A 90 8.76 15.67 0.47
N VAL A 91 8.97 15.58 1.78
CA VAL A 91 7.90 15.45 2.76
C VAL A 91 8.16 16.32 3.97
N ARG A 92 7.10 16.85 4.56
CA ARG A 92 7.14 17.60 5.81
C ARG A 92 6.62 16.73 6.95
N ASP A 93 7.42 16.53 7.98
CA ASP A 93 6.96 15.92 9.23
C ASP A 93 5.99 16.90 9.91
N LEU A 94 4.75 16.48 10.18
CA LEU A 94 3.74 17.37 10.76
C LEU A 94 3.96 17.66 12.24
N GLU A 95 4.72 16.81 12.95
CA GLU A 95 5.06 16.98 14.35
C GLU A 95 6.25 17.92 14.50
N THR A 96 7.36 17.63 13.81
CA THR A 96 8.60 18.42 13.94
C THR A 96 8.64 19.65 13.02
N ARG A 97 7.78 19.66 11.98
CA ARG A 97 7.77 20.65 10.88
C ARG A 97 9.02 20.63 10.01
N GLU A 98 9.90 19.64 10.18
CA GLU A 98 11.08 19.46 9.35
C GLU A 98 10.68 19.00 7.94
N VAL A 99 11.37 19.53 6.93
CA VAL A 99 11.23 19.09 5.54
C VAL A 99 12.38 18.15 5.21
N VAL A 100 12.01 16.94 4.83
CA VAL A 100 12.91 15.87 4.42
C VAL A 100 12.91 15.78 2.91
N ALA A 101 14.09 15.75 2.29
CA ALA A 101 14.24 15.64 0.85
C ALA A 101 13.76 14.27 0.31
N ALA A 102 13.39 14.23 -0.97
CA ALA A 102 13.06 13.00 -1.66
C ALA A 102 14.22 11.99 -1.64
N GLY A 103 13.91 10.70 -1.53
CA GLY A 103 14.90 9.63 -1.49
C GLY A 103 15.61 9.50 -0.14
N THR A 104 15.23 10.27 0.88
CA THR A 104 15.80 10.14 2.22
C THR A 104 15.23 8.91 2.90
N THR A 105 16.10 8.09 3.47
CA THR A 105 15.72 6.99 4.35
C THR A 105 15.53 7.50 5.77
N LEU A 106 14.31 7.37 6.28
CA LEU A 106 13.91 7.69 7.63
C LEU A 106 13.95 6.44 8.51
N THR A 107 14.51 6.58 9.71
CA THR A 107 14.50 5.52 10.73
C THR A 107 13.35 5.76 11.70
N LEU A 108 12.51 4.74 11.87
CA LEU A 108 11.43 4.73 12.85
C LEU A 108 11.86 3.91 14.06
N ALA A 109 11.79 4.53 15.24
CA ALA A 109 11.96 3.83 16.50
C ALA A 109 10.93 2.69 16.67
N PRO A 110 11.16 1.72 17.58
CA PRO A 110 10.17 0.71 17.92
C PRO A 110 8.81 1.31 18.22
N ARG A 111 7.75 0.80 17.58
CA ARG A 111 6.36 1.26 17.75
C ARG A 111 6.10 2.73 17.38
N ALA A 112 7.03 3.41 16.72
CA ALA A 112 6.84 4.79 16.30
C ALA A 112 5.78 4.93 15.20
N ALA A 113 5.08 6.05 15.19
CA ALA A 113 4.16 6.46 14.15
C ALA A 113 4.38 7.94 13.83
N HIS A 114 4.52 8.25 12.54
CA HIS A 114 4.73 9.60 12.03
C HIS A 114 3.68 9.92 10.98
N VAL A 115 3.36 11.21 10.87
CA VAL A 115 2.49 11.72 9.81
C VAL A 115 3.28 12.73 8.99
N TYR A 116 3.38 12.44 7.71
CA TYR A 116 4.05 13.28 6.74
C TYR A 116 3.04 13.92 5.80
N GLU A 117 3.31 15.15 5.44
CA GLU A 117 2.65 15.85 4.35
C GLU A 117 3.58 15.85 3.13
N LEU A 118 3.07 15.45 1.97
CA LEU A 118 3.84 15.49 0.73
C LEU A 118 4.04 16.95 0.31
N VAL A 119 5.28 17.33 0.04
CA VAL A 119 5.63 18.65 -0.47
C VAL A 119 5.78 18.52 -1.98
N ASP A 120 4.87 19.14 -2.73
CA ASP A 120 5.01 19.23 -4.19
C ASP A 120 6.25 20.06 -4.52
N ALA A 121 7.08 19.56 -5.44
CA ALA A 121 8.28 20.24 -5.89
C ALA A 121 8.01 21.58 -6.60
N ASP A 122 6.75 21.86 -6.96
CA ASP A 122 6.31 23.02 -7.73
C ASP A 122 5.69 24.16 -6.88
N ALA A 123 5.83 24.11 -5.56
CA ALA A 123 5.45 25.22 -4.68
C ALA A 123 6.69 26.04 -4.28
N SER A 124 7.23 26.81 -5.23
CA SER A 124 8.19 27.89 -4.97
C SER A 124 7.77 29.16 -5.68
#